data_AF-T1PH80-F1
#
_entry.id   AF-T1PH80-F1
#
_cell.length_a   1.000
_cell.length_b   1.000
_cell.length_c   1.000
_cell.angle_alpha   90.00
_cell.angle_beta   90.00
_cell.angle_gamma   90.00
#
_symmetry.space_group_name_H-M   'P 1'
#
loop_
_entity.id
_entity.type
_entity.pdbx_description
1 polymer ?
#
loop_
_entity_poly.entity_id
_entity_poly.type
_entity_poly.pdbx_seq_one_letter_code
_entity_poly.pdbx_strand_id
1 'polypeptide(L)'
;MVYEFRKVLDDFKAQHGGDERILMTESYSPLDIVMKYYGNGTAEGAQIPFNFLIIEELGNNSNAFNYAETINKWLGSMPQGRTANWVLGNHDKSRVGSRLGADRMDMMNMLTFTLPGCSVTYNGEEIGMTDVWISWNDTVDPSACNSNPDIYESLSRDPERTPFQWNDGPMAGFTKANKTWLPISPLYKDINVEKERQNPLSHLNIFKELQQLRQEPTMKYGQAEVKALKQNVLGVKRYLLKDYTYVTLLNIFNEVESFNLQQAFSNIPDEMVYHLVTEKSKAKKGDRVKSSSITLQPKEAVILKSPSKLSTTAGYYLYYTREEEPQH
;
A
#
# COMPACT_ATOMS: atom_id res chain seq x y z
N MET A 1 6.60 25.86 13.78
CA MET A 1 5.40 25.70 12.93
C MET A 1 4.69 24.36 13.08
N VAL A 2 5.18 23.23 12.53
CA VAL A 2 4.43 21.94 12.61
C VAL A 2 4.09 21.53 14.05
N TYR A 3 5.04 21.66 14.98
CA TYR A 3 4.80 21.34 16.40
C TYR A 3 3.79 22.29 17.06
N GLU A 4 3.71 23.54 16.61
CA GLU A 4 2.71 24.50 17.10
C GLU A 4 1.32 24.12 16.58
N PHE A 5 1.20 23.69 15.32
CA PHE A 5 -0.06 23.14 14.80
C PHE A 5 -0.48 21.87 15.54
N ARG A 6 0.47 20.99 15.85
CA ARG A 6 0.19 19.82 16.68
C ARG A 6 -0.37 20.23 18.05
N LYS A 7 0.28 21.20 18.71
CA LYS A 7 -0.20 21.74 19.99
C LYS A 7 -1.62 22.29 19.90
N VAL A 8 -1.99 22.99 18.82
CA VAL A 8 -3.36 23.48 18.62
C VAL A 8 -4.36 22.31 18.60
N LEU A 9 -4.04 21.19 17.95
CA LEU A 9 -4.93 20.02 17.93
C LEU A 9 -5.04 19.35 19.30
N ASP A 10 -3.94 19.26 20.03
CA ASP A 10 -3.92 18.68 21.38
C ASP A 10 -4.72 19.55 22.35
N ASP A 11 -4.52 20.88 22.33
CA ASP A 11 -5.26 21.85 23.14
C ASP A 11 -6.76 21.81 22.79
N PHE A 12 -7.10 21.68 21.49
CA PHE A 12 -8.49 21.53 21.05
C PHE A 12 -9.12 20.26 21.64
N LYS A 13 -8.44 19.11 21.58
CA LYS A 13 -8.92 17.84 22.13
C LYS A 13 -9.08 17.91 23.65
N ALA A 14 -8.14 18.54 24.35
CA ALA A 14 -8.21 18.72 25.80
C ALA A 14 -9.45 19.55 26.22
N GLN A 15 -9.81 20.55 25.42
CA GLN A 15 -10.96 21.43 25.70
C GLN A 15 -12.31 20.82 25.31
N HIS A 16 -12.37 20.07 24.20
CA HIS A 16 -13.65 19.65 23.59
C HIS A 16 -13.91 18.14 23.66
N GLY A 17 -12.92 17.34 24.06
CA GLY A 17 -12.99 15.88 24.03
C GLY A 17 -13.17 15.30 22.61
N GLY A 18 -13.70 14.08 22.57
CA GLY A 18 -13.96 13.33 21.33
C GLY A 18 -12.73 12.62 20.76
N ASP A 19 -12.91 12.11 19.54
CA ASP A 19 -11.85 11.39 18.81
C ASP A 19 -10.65 12.30 18.50
N GLU A 20 -9.49 11.66 18.33
CA GLU A 20 -8.28 12.38 17.96
C GLU A 20 -8.40 13.01 16.56
N ARG A 21 -8.06 14.30 16.48
CA ARG A 21 -7.85 14.99 15.21
C ARG A 21 -6.40 14.80 14.82
N ILE A 22 -6.17 14.26 13.64
CA ILE A 22 -4.82 13.96 13.16
C ILE A 22 -4.27 15.09 12.29
N LEU A 23 -2.97 15.35 12.41
CA LEU A 23 -2.20 16.18 11.49
C LEU A 23 -1.41 15.26 10.56
N MET A 24 -1.59 15.48 9.27
CA MET A 24 -0.78 14.84 8.22
C MET A 24 0.05 15.91 7.53
N THR A 25 1.33 15.63 7.27
CA THR A 25 2.24 16.58 6.63
C THR A 25 2.82 16.00 5.36
N GLU A 26 2.90 16.83 4.33
CA GLU A 26 3.44 16.48 3.03
C GLU A 26 4.81 17.13 2.83
N SER A 27 5.83 16.34 2.50
CA SER A 27 7.17 16.84 2.22
C SER A 27 7.94 15.82 1.36
N TYR A 28 8.30 16.20 0.14
CA TYR A 28 9.30 15.48 -0.65
C TYR A 28 10.68 15.95 -0.19
N SER A 29 11.31 15.19 0.71
CA SER A 29 12.54 15.60 1.38
C SER A 29 13.37 14.39 1.82
N PRO A 30 14.67 14.57 2.10
CA PRO A 30 15.50 13.51 2.68
C PRO A 30 14.86 12.92 3.93
N LEU A 31 15.01 11.60 4.11
CA LEU A 31 14.30 10.84 5.14
C LEU A 31 14.55 11.37 6.56
N ASP A 32 15.77 11.81 6.86
CA ASP A 32 16.13 12.39 8.16
C ASP A 32 15.37 13.70 8.46
N ILE A 33 15.01 14.45 7.42
CA ILE A 33 14.14 15.64 7.52
C ILE A 33 12.69 15.20 7.71
N VAL A 34 12.22 14.23 6.92
CA VAL A 34 10.84 13.69 7.05
C VAL A 34 10.60 13.16 8.46
N MET A 35 11.55 12.46 9.06
CA MET A 35 11.40 11.91 10.41
C MET A 35 11.26 12.98 11.50
N LYS A 36 11.80 14.19 11.30
CA LYS A 36 11.62 15.31 12.23
C LYS A 36 10.16 15.80 12.27
N TYR A 37 9.36 15.54 11.24
CA TYR A 37 7.94 15.90 11.27
C TYR A 37 7.14 15.10 12.30
N TYR A 38 7.58 13.90 12.71
CA TYR A 38 6.97 13.18 13.84
C TYR A 38 7.20 13.89 15.19
N GLY A 39 8.28 14.66 15.30
CA GLY A 39 8.73 15.31 16.53
C GLY A 39 10.25 15.28 16.66
N ASN A 40 10.76 15.95 17.69
CA ASN A 40 12.20 16.07 17.95
C ASN A 40 12.61 15.64 19.37
N GLY A 41 11.78 14.81 20.02
CA GLY A 41 12.01 14.31 21.38
C GLY A 41 11.62 15.29 22.50
N THR A 42 11.55 16.59 22.22
CA THR A 42 11.05 17.61 23.17
C THR A 42 9.70 18.18 22.78
N ALA A 43 9.30 18.02 21.52
CA ALA A 43 8.00 18.43 21.01
C ALA A 43 7.40 17.35 20.10
N GLU A 44 6.08 17.23 20.19
CA GLU A 44 5.26 16.37 19.35
C GLU A 44 5.00 17.02 18.00
N GLY A 45 5.12 16.24 16.93
CA GLY A 45 4.81 16.67 15.58
C GLY A 45 3.56 16.02 14.99
N ALA A 46 3.52 15.97 13.67
CA ALA A 46 2.45 15.35 12.92
C ALA A 46 2.34 13.86 13.26
N GLN A 47 1.12 13.36 13.38
CA GLN A 47 0.88 11.93 13.56
C GLN A 47 1.32 11.14 12.33
N ILE A 48 1.18 11.72 11.13
CA ILE A 48 1.48 11.05 9.86
C ILE A 48 2.17 12.00 8.88
N PRO A 49 3.51 12.10 8.89
CA PRO A 49 4.24 12.62 7.74
C PRO A 49 4.17 11.61 6.59
N PHE A 50 3.70 12.03 5.42
CA PHE A 50 3.52 11.14 4.28
C PHE A 50 4.83 10.46 3.87
N ASN A 51 4.75 9.14 3.67
CA ASN A 51 5.84 8.31 3.19
C ASN A 51 5.78 8.18 1.67
N PHE A 52 6.60 8.95 0.97
CA PHE A 52 6.70 8.89 -0.48
C PHE A 52 7.83 8.01 -1.02
N LEU A 53 8.55 7.26 -0.16
CA LEU A 53 9.69 6.46 -0.61
C LEU A 53 9.33 5.44 -1.69
N ILE A 54 8.14 4.82 -1.63
CA ILE A 54 7.66 3.90 -2.69
C ILE A 54 7.48 4.64 -4.02
N ILE A 55 7.06 5.90 -3.99
CA ILE A 55 6.89 6.71 -5.20
C ILE A 55 8.25 7.14 -5.76
N GLU A 56 9.20 7.49 -4.89
CA GLU A 56 10.48 8.07 -5.29
C GLU A 56 11.56 7.03 -5.64
N GLU A 57 11.57 5.88 -4.97
CA GLU A 57 12.65 4.89 -5.06
C GLU A 57 12.30 3.67 -5.92
N LEU A 58 11.00 3.41 -6.16
CA LEU A 58 10.55 2.19 -6.85
C LEU A 58 9.96 2.49 -8.23
N GLY A 59 10.32 1.63 -9.18
CA GLY A 59 9.81 1.64 -10.55
C GLY A 59 9.51 0.23 -11.06
N ASN A 60 9.08 0.11 -12.32
CA ASN A 60 8.74 -1.17 -12.94
C ASN A 60 9.92 -2.19 -12.93
N ASN A 61 11.16 -1.70 -12.95
CA ASN A 61 12.37 -2.54 -12.94
C ASN A 61 12.86 -2.92 -11.53
N SER A 62 12.25 -2.39 -10.47
CA SER A 62 12.64 -2.70 -9.09
C SER A 62 12.33 -4.15 -8.75
N ASN A 63 13.30 -4.84 -8.16
CA ASN A 63 13.19 -6.24 -7.74
C ASN A 63 12.86 -6.35 -6.25
N ALA A 64 12.62 -7.56 -5.74
CA ALA A 64 12.16 -7.76 -4.36
C ALA A 64 13.12 -7.21 -3.31
N PHE A 65 14.44 -7.16 -3.59
CA PHE A 65 15.41 -6.55 -2.70
C PHE A 65 15.22 -5.03 -2.61
N ASN A 66 14.96 -4.35 -3.73
CA ASN A 66 14.65 -2.92 -3.71
C ASN A 66 13.39 -2.63 -2.90
N TYR A 67 12.33 -3.42 -3.08
CA TYR A 67 11.11 -3.28 -2.27
C TYR A 67 11.39 -3.48 -0.78
N ALA A 68 12.08 -4.56 -0.40
CA ALA A 68 12.40 -4.86 0.98
C ALA A 68 13.27 -3.76 1.62
N GLU A 69 14.26 -3.24 0.89
CA GLU A 69 15.12 -2.14 1.34
C GLU A 69 14.31 -0.87 1.58
N THR A 70 13.52 -0.40 0.60
CA THR A 70 12.70 0.81 0.72
C THR A 70 11.72 0.73 1.89
N ILE A 71 11.06 -0.42 2.08
CA ILE A 71 10.10 -0.62 3.18
C ILE A 71 10.81 -0.63 4.53
N ASN A 72 11.88 -1.41 4.66
CA ASN A 72 12.62 -1.51 5.92
C ASN A 72 13.35 -0.21 6.26
N LYS A 73 13.74 0.59 5.27
CA LYS A 73 14.32 1.92 5.46
C LYS A 73 13.36 2.86 6.20
N TRP A 74 12.08 2.89 5.82
CA TRP A 74 11.06 3.64 6.57
C TRP A 74 10.87 3.09 7.99
N LEU A 75 10.65 1.77 8.10
CA LEU A 75 10.39 1.12 9.39
C LEU A 75 11.54 1.28 10.39
N GLY A 76 12.79 1.22 9.92
CA GLY A 76 13.99 1.36 10.75
C GLY A 76 14.34 2.81 11.11
N SER A 77 13.83 3.79 10.36
CA SER A 77 14.10 5.22 10.61
C SER A 77 13.03 5.88 11.46
N MET A 78 11.84 5.30 11.53
CA MET A 78 10.70 5.85 12.25
C MET A 78 10.96 5.88 13.76
N PRO A 79 10.67 7.00 14.47
CA PRO A 79 10.76 7.03 15.92
C PRO A 79 9.84 5.98 16.57
N GLN A 80 10.27 5.42 17.69
CA GLN A 80 9.49 4.42 18.43
C GLN A 80 8.12 4.98 18.84
N GLY A 81 7.08 4.14 18.79
CA GLY A 81 5.72 4.51 19.16
C GLY A 81 4.98 5.34 18.11
N ARG A 82 5.57 5.58 16.93
CA ARG A 82 4.92 6.30 15.82
C ARG A 82 4.22 5.34 14.86
N THR A 83 3.33 5.92 14.04
CA THR A 83 2.51 5.18 13.07
C THR A 83 3.11 5.30 11.69
N ALA A 84 3.49 4.16 11.09
CA ALA A 84 3.94 4.12 9.70
C ALA A 84 2.78 4.43 8.74
N ASN A 85 3.12 4.84 7.52
CA ASN A 85 2.15 4.98 6.44
C ASN A 85 2.76 4.57 5.10
N TRP A 86 1.90 4.24 4.15
CA TRP A 86 2.30 3.75 2.84
C TRP A 86 1.48 4.45 1.76
N VAL A 87 2.14 5.24 0.92
CA VAL A 87 1.52 5.93 -0.20
C VAL A 87 2.01 5.31 -1.51
N LEU A 88 1.07 4.89 -2.35
CA LEU A 88 1.36 4.37 -3.69
C LEU A 88 1.23 5.43 -4.77
N GLY A 89 0.32 6.39 -4.62
CA GLY A 89 0.06 7.42 -5.60
C GLY A 89 -0.59 8.63 -4.99
N ASN A 90 -0.64 9.70 -5.78
CA ASN A 90 -1.33 10.94 -5.50
C ASN A 90 -1.55 11.69 -6.82
N HIS A 91 -2.07 12.90 -6.72
CA HIS A 91 -2.34 13.78 -7.85
C HIS A 91 -1.11 14.51 -8.44
N ASP A 92 0.10 14.19 -8.00
CA ASP A 92 1.35 14.82 -8.48
C ASP A 92 2.33 13.82 -9.13
N LYS A 93 1.94 12.55 -9.18
CA LYS A 93 2.80 11.44 -9.58
C LYS A 93 1.97 10.48 -10.42
N SER A 94 2.55 10.02 -11.53
CA SER A 94 1.97 8.97 -12.38
C SER A 94 1.33 7.85 -11.57
N ARG A 95 0.13 7.43 -11.98
CA ARG A 95 -0.65 6.38 -11.34
C ARG A 95 0.16 5.09 -11.21
N VAL A 96 -0.16 4.33 -10.16
CA VAL A 96 0.58 3.12 -9.77
C VAL A 96 0.73 2.14 -10.93
N GLY A 97 -0.35 1.88 -11.68
CA GLY A 97 -0.32 0.97 -12.83
C GLY A 97 0.55 1.47 -13.99
N SER A 98 0.65 2.79 -14.19
CA SER A 98 1.55 3.37 -15.19
C SER A 98 3.01 3.33 -14.75
N ARG A 99 3.28 3.57 -13.45
CA ARG A 99 4.64 3.66 -12.90
C ARG A 99 5.29 2.30 -12.61
N LEU A 100 4.51 1.38 -12.02
CA LEU A 100 4.99 0.07 -11.54
C LEU A 100 4.54 -1.09 -12.43
N GLY A 101 3.56 -0.87 -13.32
CA GLY A 101 2.96 -1.88 -14.19
C GLY A 101 1.50 -2.17 -13.81
N ALA A 102 0.61 -2.15 -14.81
CA ALA A 102 -0.82 -2.35 -14.61
C ALA A 102 -1.14 -3.76 -14.07
N ASP A 103 -0.30 -4.73 -14.39
CA ASP A 103 -0.33 -6.11 -13.89
C ASP A 103 0.09 -6.25 -12.42
N ARG A 104 0.46 -5.15 -11.75
CA ARG A 104 0.92 -5.13 -10.36
C ARG A 104 -0.02 -4.41 -9.40
N MET A 105 -1.17 -3.93 -9.86
CA MET A 105 -2.10 -3.18 -8.98
C MET A 105 -2.50 -3.96 -7.74
N ASP A 106 -2.92 -5.22 -7.90
CA ASP A 106 -3.33 -6.05 -6.76
C ASP A 106 -2.17 -6.38 -5.83
N MET A 107 -0.98 -6.68 -6.36
CA MET A 107 0.17 -6.97 -5.50
C MET A 107 0.58 -5.75 -4.68
N MET A 108 0.47 -4.55 -5.25
CA MET A 108 0.79 -3.30 -4.56
C MET A 108 -0.26 -2.98 -3.49
N ASN A 109 -1.54 -3.21 -3.78
CA ASN A 109 -2.60 -3.10 -2.77
C ASN A 109 -2.40 -4.13 -1.65
N MET A 110 -2.08 -5.39 -1.96
CA MET A 110 -1.78 -6.41 -0.94
C MET A 110 -0.60 -6.00 -0.06
N LEU A 111 0.45 -5.43 -0.67
CA LEU A 111 1.63 -4.97 0.05
C LEU A 111 1.24 -3.91 1.09
N THR A 112 0.66 -2.78 0.68
CA THR A 112 0.37 -1.67 1.59
C THR A 112 -0.70 -2.02 2.63
N PHE A 113 -1.66 -2.87 2.28
CA PHE A 113 -2.68 -3.30 3.22
C PHE A 113 -2.16 -4.28 4.26
N THR A 114 -1.07 -5.01 3.98
CA THR A 114 -0.48 -5.95 4.94
C THR A 114 0.75 -5.42 5.67
N LEU A 115 1.26 -4.24 5.30
CA LEU A 115 2.26 -3.53 6.10
C LEU A 115 1.65 -2.87 7.36
N PRO A 116 2.44 -2.67 8.44
CA PRO A 116 1.96 -2.03 9.67
C PRO A 116 1.72 -0.53 9.47
N GLY A 117 0.90 0.07 10.33
CA GLY A 117 0.52 1.48 10.20
C GLY A 117 -0.67 1.68 9.27
N CYS A 118 -0.79 2.82 8.60
CA CYS A 118 -1.93 3.14 7.73
C CYS A 118 -1.61 2.97 6.23
N SER A 119 -2.61 2.61 5.44
CA SER A 119 -2.53 2.62 3.98
C SER A 119 -3.22 3.88 3.46
N VAL A 120 -2.57 4.59 2.55
CA VAL A 120 -3.12 5.77 1.87
C VAL A 120 -3.41 5.38 0.43
N THR A 121 -4.64 5.57 -0.01
CA THR A 121 -5.09 5.22 -1.35
C THR A 121 -5.47 6.47 -2.12
N TYR A 122 -4.91 6.64 -3.30
CA TYR A 122 -5.34 7.67 -4.23
C TYR A 122 -6.49 7.18 -5.10
N ASN A 123 -7.44 8.08 -5.36
CA ASN A 123 -8.59 7.89 -6.23
C ASN A 123 -8.23 7.09 -7.50
N GLY A 124 -8.81 5.90 -7.67
CA GLY A 124 -8.66 5.06 -8.86
C GLY A 124 -7.69 3.89 -8.69
N GLU A 125 -6.87 3.86 -7.64
CA GLU A 125 -6.00 2.71 -7.33
C GLU A 125 -6.81 1.44 -7.02
N GLU A 126 -8.00 1.60 -6.43
CA GLU A 126 -8.89 0.50 -6.05
C GLU A 126 -9.56 -0.18 -7.25
N ILE A 127 -9.59 0.46 -8.43
CA ILE A 127 -10.10 -0.12 -9.68
C ILE A 127 -9.00 -0.26 -10.75
N GLY A 128 -7.74 0.02 -10.43
CA GLY A 128 -6.63 -0.10 -11.37
C GLY A 128 -6.57 0.97 -12.46
N MET A 129 -7.03 2.20 -12.19
CA MET A 129 -6.87 3.30 -13.15
C MET A 129 -5.39 3.55 -13.47
N THR A 130 -5.09 3.76 -14.75
CA THR A 130 -3.78 4.18 -15.27
C THR A 130 -3.81 5.61 -15.79
N ASP A 131 -2.64 6.20 -16.00
CA ASP A 131 -2.50 7.50 -16.62
C ASP A 131 -3.17 7.53 -18.00
N VAL A 132 -3.69 8.70 -18.36
CA VAL A 132 -4.29 8.96 -19.67
C VAL A 132 -3.39 9.95 -20.39
N TRP A 133 -3.06 9.66 -21.65
CA TRP A 133 -2.34 10.63 -22.47
C TRP A 133 -3.22 11.88 -22.68
N ILE A 134 -2.69 13.05 -22.32
CA ILE A 134 -3.36 14.35 -22.44
C ILE A 134 -2.60 15.16 -23.49
N SER A 135 -3.31 15.67 -24.50
CA SER A 135 -2.69 16.52 -25.52
C SER A 135 -2.24 17.85 -24.93
N TRP A 136 -1.26 18.52 -25.56
CA TRP A 136 -0.89 19.89 -25.20
C TRP A 136 -2.10 20.84 -25.13
N ASN A 137 -3.04 20.73 -26.08
CA ASN A 137 -4.22 21.59 -26.13
C ASN A 137 -5.25 21.30 -25.03
N ASP A 138 -5.24 20.09 -24.46
CA ASP A 138 -6.11 19.70 -23.36
C ASP A 138 -5.42 19.82 -22.00
N THR A 139 -4.12 20.14 -21.98
CA THR A 139 -3.33 20.31 -20.76
C THR A 139 -3.77 21.59 -20.03
N VAL A 140 -4.02 21.47 -18.74
CA VAL A 140 -4.47 22.56 -17.86
C VAL A 140 -3.59 22.71 -16.62
N ASP A 141 -2.66 21.78 -16.35
CA ASP A 141 -1.71 21.91 -15.24
C ASP A 141 -0.82 23.15 -15.41
N PRO A 142 -0.84 24.11 -14.47
CA PRO A 142 0.02 25.29 -14.53
C PRO A 142 1.51 24.98 -14.70
N SER A 143 2.00 23.87 -14.14
CA SER A 143 3.40 23.45 -14.30
C SER A 143 3.76 23.22 -15.76
N ALA A 144 2.87 22.53 -16.49
CA ALA A 144 3.03 22.24 -17.90
C ALA A 144 2.66 23.44 -18.80
N CYS A 145 1.60 24.18 -18.48
CA CYS A 145 1.16 25.35 -19.24
C CYS A 145 2.24 26.46 -19.30
N ASN A 146 3.07 26.58 -18.25
CA ASN A 146 4.19 27.52 -18.21
C ASN A 146 5.46 27.01 -18.92
N SER A 147 5.37 25.91 -19.66
CA SER A 147 6.47 25.30 -20.42
C SER A 147 6.27 25.48 -21.94
N ASN A 148 6.43 24.41 -22.73
CA ASN A 148 6.19 24.41 -24.18
C ASN A 148 5.71 23.02 -24.66
N PRO A 149 5.18 22.92 -25.90
CA PRO A 149 4.66 21.66 -26.44
C PRO A 149 5.67 20.50 -26.53
N ASP A 150 6.98 20.77 -26.49
CA ASP A 150 8.01 19.75 -26.63
C ASP A 150 8.36 19.06 -25.29
N ILE A 151 8.05 19.69 -24.15
CA ILE A 151 8.45 19.18 -22.81
C ILE A 151 7.30 19.05 -21.82
N TYR A 152 6.09 19.49 -22.16
CA TYR A 152 4.95 19.56 -21.24
C TYR A 152 4.61 18.22 -20.57
N GLU A 153 4.76 17.09 -21.28
CA GLU A 153 4.42 15.76 -20.75
C GLU A 153 5.26 15.39 -19.52
N SER A 154 6.49 15.88 -19.43
CA SER A 154 7.37 15.64 -18.27
C SER A 154 7.04 16.51 -17.05
N LEU A 155 6.21 17.54 -17.25
CA LEU A 155 5.85 18.54 -16.24
C LEU A 155 4.38 18.47 -15.83
N SER A 156 3.54 17.83 -16.65
CA SER A 156 2.10 17.77 -16.46
C SER A 156 1.72 16.66 -15.49
N ARG A 157 0.84 17.01 -14.56
CA ARG A 157 0.16 16.10 -13.63
C ARG A 157 -1.26 15.77 -14.06
N ASP A 158 -1.68 16.24 -15.23
CA ASP A 158 -3.03 15.97 -15.75
C ASP A 158 -3.31 14.47 -16.03
N PRO A 159 -2.34 13.65 -16.50
CA PRO A 159 -2.57 12.23 -16.75
C PRO A 159 -3.12 11.46 -15.54
N GLU A 160 -2.64 11.74 -14.33
CA GLU A 160 -3.08 11.11 -13.09
C GLU A 160 -4.37 11.73 -12.52
N ARG A 161 -4.77 12.91 -12.99
CA ARG A 161 -5.95 13.67 -12.51
C ARG A 161 -7.22 13.45 -13.32
N THR A 162 -7.18 12.58 -14.32
CA THR A 162 -8.35 12.33 -15.18
C THR A 162 -9.58 11.85 -14.39
N PRO A 163 -10.79 12.15 -14.87
CA PRO A 163 -11.99 11.86 -14.11
C PRO A 163 -12.19 10.37 -13.83
N PHE A 164 -12.76 10.07 -12.67
CA PHE A 164 -12.94 8.71 -12.17
C PHE A 164 -13.97 7.92 -12.99
N GLN A 165 -13.75 6.61 -13.11
CA GLN A 165 -14.46 5.71 -14.02
C GLN A 165 -15.55 4.91 -13.28
N TRP A 166 -16.79 5.43 -13.22
CA TRP A 166 -17.89 4.81 -12.46
C TRP A 166 -18.59 3.68 -13.21
N ASN A 167 -18.89 3.87 -14.50
CA ASN A 167 -19.59 2.90 -15.36
C ASN A 167 -19.18 3.06 -16.83
N ASP A 168 -19.76 2.24 -17.72
CA ASP A 168 -19.48 2.25 -19.16
C ASP A 168 -20.33 3.24 -19.97
N GLY A 169 -21.16 4.05 -19.30
CA GLY A 169 -22.01 5.08 -19.90
C GLY A 169 -21.26 6.36 -20.27
N PRO A 170 -21.96 7.37 -20.83
CA PRO A 170 -21.35 8.64 -21.21
C PRO A 170 -20.50 9.26 -20.09
N MET A 171 -19.31 9.77 -20.46
CA MET A 171 -18.33 10.36 -19.53
C MET A 171 -17.96 9.44 -18.35
N ALA A 172 -17.98 8.12 -18.55
CA ALA A 172 -17.74 7.11 -17.52
C ALA A 172 -18.66 7.21 -16.29
N GLY A 173 -19.83 7.86 -16.43
CA GLY A 173 -20.72 8.17 -15.31
C GLY A 173 -20.21 9.27 -14.37
N PHE A 174 -19.08 9.93 -14.68
CA PHE A 174 -18.51 11.00 -13.86
C PHE A 174 -19.39 12.26 -13.86
N THR A 175 -20.00 12.58 -15.01
CA THR A 175 -20.87 13.75 -15.17
C THR A 175 -21.98 13.48 -16.17
N LYS A 176 -23.07 14.25 -16.07
CA LYS A 176 -24.14 14.30 -17.08
C LYS A 176 -23.87 15.34 -18.17
N ALA A 177 -22.83 16.16 -18.02
CA ALA A 177 -22.41 17.12 -19.05
C ALA A 177 -21.76 16.41 -20.24
N ASN A 178 -21.74 17.07 -21.40
CA ASN A 178 -21.16 16.50 -22.63
C ASN A 178 -19.63 16.62 -22.70
N LYS A 179 -18.99 17.31 -21.74
CA LYS A 179 -17.54 17.50 -21.67
C LYS A 179 -17.08 17.57 -20.21
N THR A 180 -15.90 17.03 -19.94
CA THR A 180 -15.19 17.09 -18.66
C THR A 180 -14.04 18.09 -18.70
N TRP A 181 -13.51 18.44 -17.53
CA TRP A 181 -12.40 19.39 -17.40
C TRP A 181 -11.06 18.80 -17.88
N LEU A 182 -10.91 17.47 -17.83
CA LEU A 182 -9.85 16.69 -18.46
C LEU A 182 -10.45 15.52 -19.28
N PRO A 183 -9.77 15.02 -20.32
CA PRO A 183 -10.17 13.82 -21.05
C PRO A 183 -10.46 12.61 -20.15
N ILE A 184 -11.47 11.82 -20.53
CA ILE A 184 -11.78 10.53 -19.90
C ILE A 184 -10.84 9.46 -20.48
N SER A 185 -10.38 8.54 -19.63
CA SER A 185 -9.59 7.39 -20.07
C SER A 185 -10.30 6.62 -21.19
N PRO A 186 -9.64 6.28 -22.31
CA PRO A 186 -10.25 5.46 -23.36
C PRO A 186 -10.65 4.06 -22.86
N LEU A 187 -10.10 3.61 -21.73
CA LEU A 187 -10.35 2.30 -21.12
C LEU A 187 -11.58 2.27 -20.20
N TYR A 188 -12.29 3.39 -20.00
CA TYR A 188 -13.39 3.46 -19.02
C TYR A 188 -14.52 2.46 -19.25
N LYS A 189 -14.70 2.00 -20.49
CA LYS A 189 -15.69 0.97 -20.78
C LYS A 189 -15.30 -0.38 -20.19
N ASP A 190 -14.03 -0.66 -19.99
CA ASP A 190 -13.51 -1.94 -19.48
C ASP A 190 -13.07 -1.83 -18.01
N ILE A 191 -12.49 -0.70 -17.63
CA ILE A 191 -12.03 -0.42 -16.28
C ILE A 191 -13.00 0.59 -15.65
N ASN A 192 -13.98 0.09 -14.90
CA ASN A 192 -14.90 0.95 -14.15
C ASN A 192 -15.51 0.21 -12.96
N VAL A 193 -16.04 0.98 -12.00
CA VAL A 193 -16.63 0.43 -10.76
C VAL A 193 -17.75 -0.58 -11.03
N GLU A 194 -18.62 -0.33 -12.01
CA GLU A 194 -19.74 -1.23 -12.32
C GLU A 194 -19.26 -2.62 -12.77
N LYS A 195 -18.30 -2.69 -13.71
CA LYS A 195 -17.69 -3.95 -14.16
C LYS A 195 -16.90 -4.62 -13.04
N GLU A 196 -16.07 -3.86 -12.32
CA GLU A 196 -15.27 -4.35 -11.21
C GLU A 196 -16.14 -5.01 -10.12
N ARG A 197 -17.31 -4.46 -9.81
CA ARG A 197 -18.24 -5.06 -8.84
C ARG A 197 -18.71 -6.47 -9.22
N GLN A 198 -18.76 -6.80 -10.52
CA GLN A 198 -19.29 -8.07 -11.02
C GLN A 198 -18.25 -9.20 -11.02
N ASN A 199 -16.96 -8.88 -11.08
CA ASN A 199 -15.88 -9.87 -11.11
C ASN A 199 -15.35 -10.15 -9.68
N PRO A 200 -15.47 -11.37 -9.14
CA PRO A 200 -14.99 -11.68 -7.79
C PRO A 200 -13.49 -11.47 -7.56
N LEU A 201 -12.67 -11.58 -8.61
CA LEU A 201 -11.21 -11.39 -8.57
C LEU A 201 -10.76 -10.07 -9.20
N SER A 202 -11.66 -9.08 -9.27
CA SER A 202 -11.34 -7.73 -9.73
C SER A 202 -10.48 -6.98 -8.70
N HIS A 203 -9.82 -5.91 -9.13
CA HIS A 203 -9.07 -5.00 -8.25
C HIS A 203 -9.94 -4.50 -7.09
N LEU A 204 -11.17 -4.07 -7.39
CA LEU A 204 -12.09 -3.54 -6.38
C LEU A 204 -12.49 -4.59 -5.33
N ASN A 205 -12.77 -5.82 -5.76
CA ASN A 205 -13.20 -6.86 -4.83
C ASN A 205 -12.01 -7.39 -4.01
N ILE A 206 -10.82 -7.48 -4.60
CA ILE A 206 -9.57 -7.71 -3.85
C ILE A 206 -9.33 -6.60 -2.82
N PHE A 207 -9.49 -5.33 -3.21
CA PHE A 207 -9.34 -4.17 -2.32
C PHE A 207 -10.30 -4.20 -1.13
N LYS A 208 -11.56 -4.59 -1.34
CA LYS A 208 -12.54 -4.80 -0.26
C LYS A 208 -12.15 -5.94 0.68
N GLU A 209 -11.67 -7.08 0.14
CA GLU A 209 -11.18 -8.18 0.97
C GLU A 209 -9.97 -7.74 1.82
N LEU A 210 -9.08 -6.93 1.26
CA LEU A 210 -7.95 -6.37 2.00
C LEU A 210 -8.39 -5.41 3.11
N GLN A 211 -9.41 -4.59 2.88
CA GLN A 211 -10.00 -3.75 3.94
C GLN A 211 -10.56 -4.58 5.09
N GLN A 212 -11.21 -5.71 4.79
CA GLN A 212 -11.72 -6.64 5.80
C GLN A 212 -10.57 -7.31 6.56
N LEU A 213 -9.55 -7.79 5.85
CA LEU A 213 -8.35 -8.39 6.44
C LEU A 213 -7.64 -7.42 7.40
N ARG A 214 -7.58 -6.12 7.08
CA ARG A 214 -7.01 -5.09 7.96
C ARG A 214 -7.74 -4.96 9.30
N GLN A 215 -8.95 -5.49 9.44
CA GLN A 215 -9.68 -5.49 10.71
C GLN A 215 -9.17 -6.55 11.70
N GLU A 216 -8.46 -7.57 11.22
CA GLU A 216 -7.90 -8.64 12.04
C GLU A 216 -6.87 -8.09 13.04
N PRO A 217 -6.82 -8.60 14.30
CA PRO A 217 -5.90 -8.06 15.30
C PRO A 217 -4.44 -8.18 14.90
N THR A 218 -4.03 -9.26 14.23
CA THR A 218 -2.68 -9.39 13.66
C THR A 218 -2.33 -8.27 12.68
N MET A 219 -3.28 -7.79 11.87
CA MET A 219 -3.02 -6.70 10.93
C MET A 219 -2.94 -5.34 11.62
N LYS A 220 -3.76 -5.13 12.67
CA LYS A 220 -3.78 -3.88 13.46
C LYS A 220 -2.58 -3.73 14.39
N TYR A 221 -2.23 -4.80 15.10
CA TYR A 221 -1.30 -4.75 16.24
C TYR A 221 -0.12 -5.70 16.11
N GLY A 222 -0.14 -6.61 15.14
CA GLY A 222 0.92 -7.59 14.95
C GLY A 222 2.21 -6.97 14.44
N GLN A 223 3.32 -7.61 14.79
CA GLN A 223 4.65 -7.30 14.29
C GLN A 223 4.75 -7.62 12.79
N ALA A 224 5.75 -7.04 12.13
CA ALA A 224 6.01 -7.23 10.71
C ALA A 224 7.46 -7.63 10.44
N GLU A 225 7.67 -8.63 9.60
CA GLU A 225 8.97 -8.93 8.98
C GLU A 225 8.83 -8.81 7.46
N VAL A 226 9.67 -8.00 6.82
CA VAL A 226 9.66 -7.78 5.36
C VAL A 226 10.99 -8.24 4.77
N LYS A 227 10.95 -9.21 3.86
CA LYS A 227 12.16 -9.83 3.29
C LYS A 227 11.99 -10.08 1.79
N ALA A 228 13.06 -9.87 1.03
CA ALA A 228 13.20 -10.48 -0.28
C ALA A 228 13.53 -11.96 -0.08
N LEU A 229 12.61 -12.85 -0.47
CA LEU A 229 12.81 -14.29 -0.36
C LEU A 229 13.68 -14.82 -1.50
N LYS A 230 13.59 -14.13 -2.64
CA LYS A 230 14.38 -14.30 -3.86
C LYS A 230 14.47 -12.95 -4.56
N GLN A 231 15.19 -12.88 -5.69
CA GLN A 231 15.22 -11.69 -6.54
C GLN A 231 13.82 -11.23 -6.98
N ASN A 232 12.93 -12.17 -7.29
CA ASN A 232 11.58 -11.86 -7.80
C ASN A 232 10.49 -11.91 -6.72
N VAL A 233 10.77 -12.44 -5.52
CA VAL A 233 9.74 -12.72 -4.51
C VAL A 233 9.92 -11.86 -3.27
N LEU A 234 8.97 -10.97 -3.01
CA LEU A 234 8.85 -10.25 -1.75
C LEU A 234 7.92 -11.00 -0.79
N GLY A 235 8.32 -11.10 0.48
CA GLY A 235 7.50 -11.65 1.56
C GLY A 235 7.27 -10.65 2.68
N VAL A 236 6.03 -10.53 3.14
CA VAL A 236 5.64 -9.77 4.34
C VAL A 236 4.96 -10.72 5.31
N LYS A 237 5.59 -10.99 6.44
CA LYS A 237 5.00 -11.77 7.54
C LYS A 237 4.43 -10.83 8.59
N ARG A 238 3.14 -11.01 8.93
CA ARG A 238 2.45 -10.36 10.04
C ARG A 238 2.07 -11.39 11.09
N TYR A 239 2.42 -11.13 12.34
CA TYR A 239 2.16 -12.09 13.42
C TYR A 239 1.87 -11.39 14.75
N LEU A 240 1.01 -12.01 15.54
CA LEU A 240 0.62 -11.57 16.87
C LEU A 240 0.42 -12.79 17.76
N LEU A 241 0.94 -12.76 18.98
CA LEU A 241 0.79 -13.87 19.92
C LEU A 241 -0.70 -14.10 20.22
N LYS A 242 -1.12 -15.37 20.27
CA LYS A 242 -2.52 -15.82 20.43
C LYS A 242 -3.44 -15.45 19.26
N ASP A 243 -2.89 -15.12 18.09
CA ASP A 243 -3.66 -14.87 16.87
C ASP A 243 -3.02 -15.56 15.65
N TYR A 244 -3.68 -15.51 14.48
CA TYR A 244 -3.20 -16.10 13.24
C TYR A 244 -2.02 -15.34 12.67
N THR A 245 -1.08 -16.08 12.07
CA THR A 245 0.02 -15.53 11.28
C THR A 245 -0.44 -15.39 9.83
N TYR A 246 -0.11 -14.26 9.22
CA TYR A 246 -0.36 -14.01 7.80
C TYR A 246 0.96 -13.79 7.08
N VAL A 247 1.08 -14.31 5.87
CA VAL A 247 2.25 -14.09 4.99
C VAL A 247 1.78 -13.67 3.62
N THR A 248 2.05 -12.42 3.26
CA THR A 248 1.85 -11.90 1.91
C THR A 248 3.06 -12.24 1.06
N LEU A 249 2.84 -12.81 -0.12
CA LEU A 249 3.88 -13.21 -1.05
C LEU A 249 3.60 -12.60 -2.42
N LEU A 250 4.58 -11.88 -2.97
CA LEU A 250 4.46 -11.18 -4.24
C LEU A 250 5.55 -11.66 -5.19
N ASN A 251 5.19 -12.31 -6.29
CA ASN A 251 6.10 -12.59 -7.38
C ASN A 251 6.06 -11.42 -8.38
N ILE A 252 7.10 -10.59 -8.37
CA ILE A 252 7.13 -9.29 -9.03
C ILE A 252 7.28 -9.42 -10.56
N PHE A 253 7.87 -10.52 -11.03
CA PHE A 253 8.25 -10.72 -12.43
C PHE A 253 7.61 -11.96 -13.06
N ASN A 254 8.09 -12.32 -14.24
CA ASN A 254 7.41 -13.23 -15.16
C ASN A 254 7.84 -14.70 -15.04
N GLU A 255 8.63 -15.03 -14.01
CA GLU A 255 9.15 -16.39 -13.80
C GLU A 255 8.30 -17.15 -12.79
N VAL A 256 8.25 -18.48 -12.90
CA VAL A 256 7.71 -19.32 -11.83
C VAL A 256 8.75 -19.42 -10.72
N GLU A 257 8.34 -19.14 -9.49
CA GLU A 257 9.26 -19.11 -8.34
C GLU A 257 8.89 -20.15 -7.30
N SER A 258 9.84 -20.99 -6.91
CA SER A 258 9.66 -21.98 -5.84
C SER A 258 10.64 -21.78 -4.69
N PHE A 259 10.17 -21.82 -3.45
CA PHE A 259 10.99 -21.56 -2.25
C PHE A 259 10.41 -22.23 -1.00
N ASN A 260 11.22 -22.34 0.04
CA ASN A 260 10.83 -22.84 1.35
C ASN A 260 10.55 -21.64 2.29
N LEU A 261 9.29 -21.47 2.68
CA LEU A 261 8.87 -20.37 3.54
C LEU A 261 9.37 -20.51 4.98
N GLN A 262 9.55 -21.74 5.47
CA GLN A 262 10.08 -22.02 6.81
C GLN A 262 11.56 -21.66 6.95
N GLN A 263 12.31 -21.60 5.84
CA GLN A 263 13.68 -21.10 5.83
C GLN A 263 13.75 -19.57 5.86
N ALA A 264 12.72 -18.90 5.31
CA ALA A 264 12.66 -17.44 5.24
C ALA A 264 12.17 -16.77 6.54
N PHE A 265 11.20 -17.40 7.20
CA PHE A 265 10.59 -16.89 8.41
C PHE A 265 10.48 -17.96 9.49
N SER A 266 10.82 -17.57 10.72
CA SER A 266 10.64 -18.41 11.90
C SER A 266 9.16 -18.59 12.24
N ASN A 267 8.82 -19.68 12.93
CA ASN A 267 7.47 -19.98 13.43
C ASN A 267 6.39 -20.03 12.32
N ILE A 268 6.76 -20.56 11.16
CA ILE A 268 5.83 -20.90 10.08
C ILE A 268 5.42 -22.38 10.25
N PRO A 269 4.11 -22.69 10.37
CA PRO A 269 3.63 -24.06 10.46
C PRO A 269 3.90 -24.85 9.17
N ASP A 270 3.82 -26.18 9.22
CA ASP A 270 4.09 -27.06 8.06
C ASP A 270 3.14 -26.82 6.89
N GLU A 271 1.91 -26.39 7.17
CA GLU A 271 0.92 -25.99 6.17
C GLU A 271 0.38 -24.59 6.43
N MET A 272 0.10 -23.89 5.34
CA MET A 272 -0.62 -22.62 5.33
C MET A 272 -1.87 -22.73 4.45
N VAL A 273 -2.81 -21.80 4.62
CA VAL A 273 -4.05 -21.73 3.87
C VAL A 273 -4.06 -20.48 3.00
N TYR A 274 -4.41 -20.59 1.72
CA TYR A 274 -4.63 -19.43 0.85
C TYR A 274 -5.83 -18.62 1.36
N HIS A 275 -5.56 -17.45 1.94
CA HIS A 275 -6.59 -16.56 2.48
C HIS A 275 -7.13 -15.60 1.42
N LEU A 276 -6.24 -15.10 0.56
CA LEU A 276 -6.57 -14.20 -0.55
C LEU A 276 -5.62 -14.51 -1.72
N VAL A 277 -6.16 -14.54 -2.94
CA VAL A 277 -5.43 -14.81 -4.18
C VAL A 277 -5.78 -13.77 -5.25
N THR A 278 -4.86 -13.50 -6.18
CA THR A 278 -5.16 -12.72 -7.40
C THR A 278 -5.61 -13.60 -8.56
N GLU A 279 -6.09 -12.98 -9.64
CA GLU A 279 -6.43 -13.63 -10.91
C GLU A 279 -5.31 -14.53 -11.46
N LYS A 280 -4.03 -14.21 -11.19
CA LYS A 280 -2.88 -14.99 -11.66
C LYS A 280 -2.64 -16.28 -10.88
N SER A 281 -3.34 -16.48 -9.76
CA SER A 281 -3.17 -17.66 -8.93
C SER A 281 -3.83 -18.90 -9.54
N LYS A 282 -3.13 -20.04 -9.45
CA LYS A 282 -3.72 -21.36 -9.71
C LYS A 282 -4.48 -21.90 -8.49
N ALA A 283 -4.16 -21.39 -7.30
CA ALA A 283 -4.81 -21.79 -6.07
C ALA A 283 -6.12 -21.03 -5.87
N LYS A 284 -7.00 -21.60 -5.06
CA LYS A 284 -8.24 -20.96 -4.62
C LYS A 284 -8.16 -20.61 -3.15
N LYS A 285 -8.93 -19.61 -2.76
CA LYS A 285 -9.15 -19.29 -1.35
C LYS A 285 -9.63 -20.54 -0.59
N GLY A 286 -8.95 -20.86 0.51
CA GLY A 286 -9.18 -22.06 1.31
C GLY A 286 -8.28 -23.25 0.99
N ASP A 287 -7.58 -23.25 -0.16
CA ASP A 287 -6.62 -24.30 -0.48
C ASP A 287 -5.47 -24.32 0.54
N ARG A 288 -4.91 -25.51 0.76
CA ARG A 288 -3.76 -25.72 1.65
C ARG A 288 -2.49 -25.89 0.85
N VAL A 289 -1.37 -25.42 1.40
CA VAL A 289 -0.05 -25.55 0.80
C VAL A 289 0.98 -25.89 1.86
N LYS A 290 1.93 -26.76 1.52
CA LYS A 290 3.08 -27.05 2.37
C LYS A 290 4.04 -25.86 2.38
N SER A 291 4.30 -25.31 3.55
CA SER A 291 5.17 -24.14 3.73
C SER A 291 6.61 -24.41 3.30
N SER A 292 7.05 -25.66 3.28
CA SER A 292 8.39 -26.06 2.85
C SER A 292 8.59 -26.03 1.32
N SER A 293 7.50 -25.93 0.54
CA SER A 293 7.55 -25.97 -0.92
C SER A 293 6.42 -25.11 -1.52
N ILE A 294 6.58 -23.79 -1.42
CA ILE A 294 5.69 -22.82 -2.07
C ILE A 294 6.13 -22.66 -3.52
N THR A 295 5.17 -22.61 -4.45
CA THR A 295 5.37 -22.23 -5.85
C THR A 295 4.43 -21.08 -6.21
N LEU A 296 4.98 -19.97 -6.70
CA LEU A 296 4.23 -18.83 -7.23
C LEU A 296 4.34 -18.79 -8.76
N GLN A 297 3.23 -18.55 -9.43
CA GLN A 297 3.16 -18.27 -10.87
C GLN A 297 3.68 -16.86 -11.19
N PRO A 298 4.00 -16.59 -12.47
CA PRO A 298 4.33 -15.25 -12.93
C PRO A 298 3.32 -14.21 -12.46
N LYS A 299 3.79 -13.12 -11.85
CA LYS A 299 2.94 -12.01 -11.36
C LYS A 299 1.90 -12.40 -10.31
N GLU A 300 2.01 -13.59 -9.72
CA GLU A 300 1.09 -14.03 -8.67
C GLU A 300 1.35 -13.28 -7.37
N ALA A 301 0.27 -12.84 -6.73
CA ALA A 301 0.28 -12.34 -5.37
C ALA A 301 -0.77 -13.07 -4.54
N VAL A 302 -0.37 -13.50 -3.36
CA VAL A 302 -1.24 -14.25 -2.44
C VAL A 302 -1.00 -13.84 -1.00
N ILE A 303 -2.01 -14.01 -0.17
CA ILE A 303 -1.90 -13.92 1.28
C ILE A 303 -2.21 -15.30 1.85
N LEU A 304 -1.23 -15.86 2.54
CA LEU A 304 -1.35 -17.12 3.26
C LEU A 304 -1.69 -16.85 4.73
N LYS A 305 -2.52 -17.69 5.34
CA LYS A 305 -2.92 -17.65 6.76
C LYS A 305 -2.55 -18.96 7.44
N SER A 306 -2.07 -18.90 8.68
CA SER A 306 -1.82 -20.12 9.47
C SER A 306 -3.14 -20.84 9.79
N PRO A 307 -3.17 -22.18 9.81
CA PRO A 307 -4.39 -22.94 10.12
C PRO A 307 -4.81 -22.83 11.60
N SER A 308 -3.89 -22.38 12.46
CA SER A 308 -4.10 -22.20 13.89
C SER A 308 -3.43 -20.90 14.38
N LYS A 309 -3.86 -20.45 15.56
CA LYS A 309 -3.30 -19.28 16.23
C LYS A 309 -1.91 -19.58 16.78
N LEU A 310 -1.02 -18.60 16.75
CA LEU A 310 0.33 -18.67 17.29
C LEU A 310 0.28 -18.83 18.82
N SER A 311 0.61 -20.03 19.31
CA SER A 311 0.49 -20.39 20.72
C SER A 311 1.73 -20.06 21.55
N THR A 312 2.92 -20.02 20.94
CA THR A 312 4.19 -19.71 21.61
C THR A 312 5.09 -18.87 20.72
N THR A 313 5.82 -17.94 21.32
CA THR A 313 6.89 -17.17 20.66
C THR A 313 8.29 -17.73 20.97
N ALA A 314 8.42 -19.03 21.32
CA ALA A 314 9.72 -19.64 21.64
C ALA A 314 10.77 -19.25 20.58
N GLY A 315 11.70 -18.38 20.97
CA GLY A 315 12.67 -17.70 20.08
C GLY A 315 12.66 -16.17 20.06
N TYR A 316 11.66 -15.47 20.61
CA TYR A 316 11.55 -13.99 20.60
C TYR A 316 11.93 -13.30 21.93
N TYR A 317 12.71 -13.94 22.82
CA TYR A 317 13.16 -13.32 24.09
C TYR A 317 14.28 -12.28 23.93
N LEU A 318 14.42 -11.68 22.74
CA LEU A 318 15.31 -10.55 22.53
C LEU A 318 14.49 -9.46 21.82
N TYR A 319 14.51 -8.27 22.43
CA TYR A 319 13.88 -7.02 22.02
C TYR A 319 12.47 -6.74 22.60
N TYR A 320 12.50 -5.82 23.57
CA TYR A 320 11.42 -5.15 24.29
C TYR A 320 10.83 -5.88 25.50
N THR A 321 11.47 -5.67 26.64
CA THR A 321 10.81 -5.66 27.94
C THR A 321 9.65 -4.66 27.90
N ARG A 322 8.45 -5.16 28.23
CA ARG A 322 7.29 -4.35 28.63
C ARG A 322 7.72 -3.43 29.77
N GLU A 323 7.63 -2.13 29.56
CA GLU A 323 7.27 -1.21 30.63
C GLU A 323 5.88 -0.64 30.29
N GLU A 324 5.03 -0.73 31.32
CA GLU A 324 3.77 -0.01 31.53
C GLU A 324 2.51 -0.48 30.78
N GLU A 325 1.75 -1.34 31.48
CA GLU A 325 0.28 -1.37 31.37
C GLU A 325 -0.28 -0.04 31.89
N PRO A 326 -1.19 0.65 31.17
CA PRO A 326 -1.99 1.70 31.77
C PRO A 326 -3.08 1.05 32.64
N GLN A 327 -3.04 1.34 33.94
CA GLN A 327 -4.19 1.15 34.80
C GLN A 327 -5.31 2.11 34.38
N HIS A 328 -6.45 1.56 33.98
CA HIS A 328 -7.77 2.13 34.24
C HIS A 328 -8.79 1.01 34.40
#